data_AF-A0A1Q3FVA0-F1
#
_entry.id   AF-A0A1Q3FVA0-F1
#
_cell.length_a   1.000
_cell.length_b   1.000
_cell.length_c   1.000
_cell.angle_alpha   90.00
_cell.angle_beta   90.00
_cell.angle_gamma   90.00
#
_symmetry.space_group_name_H-M   'P 1'
#
loop_
_entity.id
_entity.type
_entity.pdbx_description
1 polymer ?
#
loop_
_entity_poly.entity_id
_entity_poly.type
_entity_poly.pdbx_seq_one_letter_code
_entity_poly.pdbx_strand_id
1 'polypeptide(L)'
;MIGSIPEFNGSVDDWNVYQERLEQFFEVNDIVEQKQVALLISVIGADSYKTLRDLCHPVLPKNKSFTELCTLLRKQYSPQVAVFRERTNFYNARQEGYENVTQWYGRLKKLSVDCKFGENLESILVDKFVTGLRTGQILDRLCEENESLTLEQALDLAVNKECALSGQQ
;
A
#
# COMPACT_ATOMS: atom_id res chain seq x y z
N MET A 1 2.22 3.09 -31.28
CA MET A 1 2.37 3.22 -29.82
C MET A 1 1.30 4.19 -29.36
N ILE A 2 0.44 3.77 -28.44
CA ILE A 2 -0.64 4.57 -27.89
C ILE A 2 -0.13 5.20 -26.60
N GLY A 3 -0.22 6.54 -26.52
CA GLY A 3 0.19 7.32 -25.36
C GLY A 3 1.71 7.47 -25.20
N SER A 4 2.09 8.18 -24.14
CA SER A 4 3.47 8.30 -23.66
C SER A 4 3.49 8.05 -22.16
N ILE A 5 4.56 7.42 -21.67
CA ILE A 5 4.84 7.34 -20.24
C ILE A 5 5.80 8.49 -19.88
N PRO A 6 5.49 9.29 -18.84
CA PRO A 6 6.43 10.28 -18.33
C PRO A 6 7.76 9.65 -17.90
N GLU A 7 8.81 10.46 -17.92
CA GLU A 7 10.13 10.03 -17.47
C GLU A 7 10.11 9.74 -15.95
N PHE A 8 10.78 8.67 -15.50
CA PHE A 8 10.92 8.40 -14.06
C PHE A 8 12.00 9.28 -13.42
N ASN A 9 11.62 10.04 -12.39
CA ASN A 9 12.50 10.83 -11.56
C ASN A 9 12.58 10.26 -10.13
N GLY A 10 13.71 9.61 -9.80
CA GLY A 10 13.92 8.99 -8.50
C GLY A 10 14.01 9.94 -7.30
N SER A 11 13.94 11.25 -7.48
CA SER A 11 13.87 12.24 -6.39
C SER A 11 12.45 12.67 -6.03
N VAL A 12 11.46 12.38 -6.90
CA VAL A 12 10.08 12.85 -6.76
C VAL A 12 9.07 11.71 -6.86
N ASP A 13 9.34 10.72 -7.71
CA ASP A 13 8.38 9.67 -8.03
C ASP A 13 8.50 8.45 -7.10
N ASP A 14 7.37 7.80 -6.85
CA ASP A 14 7.33 6.47 -6.23
C ASP A 14 7.59 5.38 -7.29
N TRP A 15 8.63 4.57 -7.07
CA TRP A 15 9.01 3.51 -8.01
C TRP A 15 7.91 2.46 -8.23
N ASN A 16 7.15 2.08 -7.20
CA ASN A 16 6.12 1.04 -7.33
C ASN A 16 4.97 1.57 -8.19
N VAL A 17 4.53 2.81 -7.95
CA VAL A 17 3.50 3.47 -8.75
C VAL A 17 3.96 3.64 -10.20
N TYR A 18 5.22 4.01 -10.41
CA TYR A 18 5.78 4.12 -11.76
C TYR A 18 5.81 2.76 -12.47
N GLN A 19 6.27 1.71 -11.79
CA GLN A 19 6.36 0.36 -12.33
C GLN A 19 4.98 -0.16 -12.76
N GLU A 20 3.94 -0.01 -11.93
CA GLU A 20 2.57 -0.41 -12.27
C GLU A 20 2.09 0.26 -13.57
N ARG A 21 2.33 1.57 -13.70
CA ARG A 21 1.98 2.32 -14.92
C ARG A 21 2.78 1.87 -16.14
N LEU A 22 4.06 1.52 -15.97
CA LEU A 22 4.90 0.99 -17.03
C LEU A 22 4.43 -0.38 -17.51
N GLU A 23 4.02 -1.26 -16.59
CA GLU A 23 3.46 -2.57 -16.92
C GLU A 23 2.16 -2.44 -17.71
N GLN A 24 1.27 -1.52 -17.31
CA GLN A 24 0.06 -1.22 -18.10
C GLN A 24 0.39 -0.62 -19.49
N PHE A 25 1.47 0.17 -19.57
CA PHE A 25 1.93 0.71 -20.85
C PHE A 25 2.43 -0.40 -21.79
N PHE A 26 3.08 -1.44 -21.26
CA PHE A 26 3.47 -2.61 -22.04
C PHE A 26 2.24 -3.35 -22.58
N GLU A 27 1.24 -3.58 -21.73
CA GLU A 27 0.01 -4.29 -22.09
C GLU A 27 -0.72 -3.59 -23.24
N VAL A 28 -1.00 -2.29 -23.10
CA VAL A 28 -1.72 -1.50 -24.12
C VAL A 28 -0.97 -1.42 -25.46
N ASN A 29 0.35 -1.61 -25.46
CA ASN A 29 1.20 -1.49 -26.64
C ASN A 29 1.74 -2.83 -27.14
N ASP A 30 1.27 -3.96 -26.60
CA ASP A 30 1.72 -5.31 -26.95
C ASP A 30 3.26 -5.45 -26.90
N ILE A 31 3.89 -4.86 -25.87
CA ILE A 31 5.35 -4.87 -25.72
C ILE A 31 5.81 -6.22 -25.20
N VAL A 32 6.36 -7.02 -26.12
CA VAL A 32 7.00 -8.31 -25.80
C VAL A 32 8.17 -8.15 -24.82
N GLU A 33 8.42 -9.18 -24.01
CA GLU A 33 9.42 -9.20 -22.93
C GLU A 33 10.82 -8.73 -23.37
N GLN A 34 11.24 -9.12 -24.59
CA GLN A 34 12.57 -8.77 -25.13
C GLN A 34 12.76 -7.26 -25.35
N LYS A 35 11.66 -6.49 -25.43
CA LYS A 35 11.68 -5.03 -25.61
C LYS A 35 11.52 -4.26 -24.30
N GLN A 36 11.07 -4.91 -23.22
CA GLN A 36 10.76 -4.24 -21.95
C GLN A 36 11.99 -3.59 -21.32
N VAL A 37 13.14 -4.29 -21.34
CA VAL A 37 14.41 -3.74 -20.83
C VAL A 37 14.85 -2.50 -21.62
N ALA A 38 14.77 -2.57 -22.95
CA ALA A 38 15.13 -1.46 -23.81
C ALA A 38 14.20 -0.26 -23.58
N LEU A 39 12.90 -0.50 -23.44
CA LEU A 39 11.94 0.55 -23.15
C LEU A 39 12.20 1.17 -21.77
N LEU A 40 12.34 0.35 -20.72
CA LEU A 40 12.64 0.81 -19.37
C LEU A 40 13.85 1.76 -19.35
N ILE A 41 14.97 1.34 -19.95
CA ILE A 41 16.19 2.15 -20.03
C ILE A 41 15.94 3.49 -20.76
N SER A 42 15.05 3.51 -21.74
CA SER A 42 14.74 4.72 -22.52
C SER A 42 13.79 5.70 -21.82
N VAL A 43 13.01 5.25 -20.83
CA VAL A 43 11.98 6.05 -20.15
C VAL A 43 12.35 6.42 -18.72
N ILE A 44 13.38 5.81 -18.13
CA ILE A 44 13.92 6.28 -16.86
C ILE A 44 14.83 7.48 -17.07
N GLY A 45 14.76 8.43 -16.14
CA GLY A 45 15.56 9.65 -16.22
C GLY A 45 17.05 9.40 -16.21
N ALA A 46 17.81 10.32 -16.80
CA ALA A 46 19.26 10.18 -16.97
C ALA A 46 19.99 9.89 -15.64
N ASP A 47 19.60 10.53 -14.55
CA ASP A 47 20.18 10.28 -13.22
C ASP A 47 19.77 8.93 -12.65
N SER A 48 18.50 8.53 -12.84
CA SER A 48 18.01 7.21 -12.48
C SER A 48 18.75 6.09 -13.22
N TYR A 49 19.07 6.31 -14.51
CA TYR A 49 19.85 5.37 -15.31
C TYR A 49 21.31 5.28 -14.85
N LYS A 50 21.95 6.39 -14.46
CA LYS A 50 23.32 6.36 -13.88
C LYS A 50 23.34 5.48 -12.63
N THR A 51 22.42 5.71 -11.71
CA THR A 51 22.30 4.89 -10.50
C THR A 51 22.04 3.42 -10.83
N LEU A 52 21.14 3.12 -11.77
CA LEU A 52 20.88 1.75 -12.22
C LEU A 52 22.15 1.09 -12.78
N ARG A 53 22.91 1.83 -13.59
CA ARG A 53 24.17 1.36 -14.17
C ARG A 53 25.19 1.01 -13.09
N ASP A 54 25.31 1.85 -12.06
CA ASP A 54 26.20 1.60 -10.93
C ASP A 54 25.77 0.35 -10.14
N LEU A 55 24.46 0.18 -9.91
CA LEU A 55 23.88 -1.00 -9.25
C LEU A 55 24.04 -2.30 -10.06
N CYS A 56 24.18 -2.22 -11.38
CA CYS A 56 24.35 -3.39 -12.24
C CYS A 56 25.80 -3.86 -12.38
N HIS A 57 26.77 -3.02 -12.01
CA HIS A 57 28.20 -3.30 -12.19
C HIS A 57 28.60 -4.66 -11.58
N PRO A 58 29.37 -5.52 -12.29
CA PRO A 58 30.10 -5.27 -13.55
C PRO A 58 29.29 -5.52 -14.83
N VAL A 59 28.01 -5.89 -14.73
CA VAL A 59 27.15 -6.20 -15.88
C VAL A 59 26.43 -4.93 -16.35
N LEU A 60 26.18 -4.79 -17.65
CA LEU A 60 25.39 -3.66 -18.17
C LEU A 60 23.89 -3.89 -17.92
N PRO A 61 23.10 -2.83 -17.62
CA PRO A 61 21.65 -2.96 -17.41
C PRO A 61 20.93 -3.69 -18.55
N LYS A 62 21.31 -3.43 -19.80
CA LYS A 62 20.74 -4.08 -21.00
C LYS A 62 20.90 -5.61 -21.05
N ASN A 63 21.80 -6.17 -20.24
CA ASN A 63 22.10 -7.60 -20.19
C ASN A 63 21.44 -8.30 -18.98
N LYS A 64 20.59 -7.58 -18.22
CA LYS A 64 19.77 -8.14 -17.14
C LYS A 64 18.33 -8.29 -17.60
N SER A 65 17.56 -9.12 -16.90
CA SER A 65 16.11 -9.22 -17.09
C SER A 65 15.39 -7.97 -16.58
N PHE A 66 14.20 -7.71 -17.12
CA PHE A 66 13.33 -6.61 -16.66
C PHE A 66 13.04 -6.72 -15.15
N THR A 67 12.72 -7.92 -14.68
CA THR A 67 12.45 -8.20 -13.26
C THR A 67 13.64 -7.88 -12.35
N GLU A 68 14.86 -8.22 -12.75
CA GLU A 68 16.07 -7.87 -11.99
C GLU A 68 16.25 -6.35 -11.91
N LEU A 69 16.06 -5.62 -13.02
CA LEU A 69 16.18 -4.16 -13.04
C LEU A 69 15.13 -3.50 -12.15
N CYS A 70 13.86 -3.92 -12.22
CA CYS A 70 12.80 -3.44 -11.35
C CYS A 70 13.11 -3.70 -9.87
N THR A 71 13.70 -4.85 -9.54
CA THR A 71 14.09 -5.18 -8.17
C THR A 71 15.19 -4.24 -7.65
N LEU A 72 16.20 -3.94 -8.48
CA LEU A 72 17.27 -2.99 -8.13
C LEU A 72 16.72 -1.57 -7.92
N LEU A 73 15.90 -1.10 -8.86
CA LEU A 73 15.29 0.23 -8.80
C LEU A 73 14.35 0.37 -7.60
N ARG A 74 13.53 -0.65 -7.31
CA ARG A 74 12.70 -0.69 -6.10
C ARG A 74 13.54 -0.58 -4.84
N LYS A 75 14.63 -1.33 -4.74
CA LYS A 75 15.53 -1.28 -3.56
C LYS A 75 16.17 0.09 -3.37
N GLN A 76 16.43 0.80 -4.47
CA GLN A 76 17.10 2.09 -4.46
C GLN A 76 16.15 3.26 -4.16
N TYR A 77 14.96 3.25 -4.78
CA TYR A 77 14.06 4.40 -4.80
C TYR A 77 12.82 4.23 -3.93
N SER A 78 12.42 3.00 -3.61
CA SER A 78 11.41 2.83 -2.58
C SER A 78 12.07 3.04 -1.22
N PRO A 79 11.52 3.91 -0.35
CA PRO A 79 11.97 3.97 1.03
C PRO A 79 11.91 2.55 1.60
N GLN A 80 12.96 2.14 2.30
CA GLN A 80 12.92 0.91 3.06
C GLN A 80 11.87 1.09 4.16
N VAL A 81 10.63 0.70 3.84
CA VAL A 81 9.56 0.61 4.82
C VAL A 81 10.06 -0.35 5.89
N ALA A 82 10.29 0.19 7.08
CA ALA A 82 10.58 -0.62 8.24
C ALA A 82 9.27 -1.33 8.63
N VAL A 83 8.95 -2.42 7.93
CA VAL A 83 7.64 -3.11 8.03
C VAL A 83 7.28 -3.41 9.49
N PHE A 84 8.25 -3.79 10.32
CA PHE A 84 8.01 -4.03 11.74
C PHE A 84 7.72 -2.75 12.53
N ARG A 85 8.29 -1.60 12.15
CA ARG A 85 7.94 -0.29 12.72
C ARG A 85 6.49 0.08 12.35
N GLU A 86 6.11 -0.08 11.09
CA GLU A 86 4.73 0.21 10.66
C GLU A 86 3.72 -0.73 11.31
N ARG A 87 4.03 -2.02 11.39
CA ARG A 87 3.23 -2.99 12.16
C ARG A 87 3.16 -2.62 13.65
N THR A 88 4.25 -2.14 14.24
CA THR A 88 4.24 -1.65 15.63
C THR A 88 3.28 -0.47 15.78
N ASN A 89 3.34 0.50 14.87
CA ASN A 89 2.42 1.65 14.86
C ASN A 89 0.96 1.18 14.71
N PHE A 90 0.70 0.29 13.77
CA PHE A 90 -0.62 -0.30 13.52
C PHE A 90 -1.15 -1.04 14.75
N TYR A 91 -0.39 -1.96 15.32
CA TYR A 91 -0.85 -2.78 16.45
C TYR A 91 -0.99 -1.97 17.75
N ASN A 92 -0.22 -0.89 17.92
CA ASN A 92 -0.35 0.00 19.08
C ASN A 92 -1.51 1.01 18.95
N ALA A 93 -2.02 1.26 17.75
CA ALA A 93 -3.11 2.20 17.53
C ALA A 93 -4.40 1.78 18.26
N ARG A 94 -5.08 2.74 18.87
CA ARG A 94 -6.43 2.62 19.43
C ARG A 94 -7.25 3.82 18.97
N GLN A 95 -8.57 3.72 18.96
CA GLN A 95 -9.47 4.85 18.71
C GLN A 95 -9.22 5.94 19.76
N GLU A 96 -8.97 7.16 19.29
CA GLU A 96 -8.71 8.30 20.17
C GLU A 96 -10.02 8.86 20.75
N GLY A 97 -9.91 9.59 21.87
CA GLY A 97 -11.08 10.15 22.56
C GLY A 97 -11.92 11.11 21.71
N TYR A 98 -11.26 11.79 20.76
CA TYR A 98 -11.85 12.74 19.83
C TYR A 98 -12.25 12.12 18.48
N GLU A 99 -11.91 10.85 18.24
CA GLU A 99 -12.24 10.16 17.00
C GLU A 99 -13.61 9.48 17.10
N ASN A 100 -14.46 9.74 16.10
CA ASN A 100 -15.63 8.92 15.85
C ASN A 100 -15.25 7.60 15.16
N VAL A 101 -16.21 6.70 14.98
CA VAL A 101 -15.98 5.37 14.40
C VAL A 101 -15.41 5.45 12.97
N THR A 102 -15.91 6.34 12.12
CA THR A 102 -15.46 6.45 10.73
C THR A 102 -14.05 7.03 10.61
N GLN A 103 -13.67 7.96 11.50
CA GLN A 103 -12.31 8.49 11.61
C GLN A 103 -11.33 7.41 12.08
N TRP A 104 -11.71 6.60 13.07
CA TRP A 104 -10.93 5.45 13.51
C TRP A 104 -10.68 4.47 12.36
N TYR A 105 -11.75 4.08 11.64
CA TYR A 105 -11.66 3.20 10.48
C TYR A 105 -10.71 3.76 9.40
N GLY A 106 -10.86 5.03 9.03
CA GLY A 106 -10.02 5.69 8.03
C GLY A 106 -8.54 5.71 8.43
N ARG A 107 -8.24 6.03 9.70
CA ARG A 107 -6.87 6.01 10.22
C ARG A 107 -6.29 4.60 10.26
N LEU A 108 -7.08 3.61 10.68
CA LEU A 108 -6.67 2.21 10.71
C LEU A 108 -6.30 1.69 9.31
N LYS A 109 -7.14 1.96 8.31
CA LYS A 109 -6.86 1.65 6.90
C LYS A 109 -5.53 2.28 6.46
N LYS A 110 -5.32 3.56 6.76
CA LYS A 110 -4.07 4.26 6.43
C LYS A 110 -2.84 3.62 7.07
N LEU A 111 -2.91 3.24 8.34
CA LEU A 111 -1.81 2.58 9.05
C LEU A 111 -1.48 1.19 8.49
N SER A 112 -2.43 0.52 7.84
CA SER A 112 -2.23 -0.82 7.29
C SER A 112 -1.46 -0.85 5.97
N VAL A 113 -1.41 0.26 5.23
CA VAL A 113 -0.86 0.34 3.86
C VAL A 113 0.57 -0.20 3.78
N ASP A 114 1.43 0.25 4.69
CA ASP A 114 2.86 -0.09 4.69
C ASP A 114 3.19 -1.33 5.53
N CYS A 115 2.17 -1.96 6.14
CA CYS A 115 2.37 -3.14 7.00
C CYS A 115 2.62 -4.44 6.23
N LYS A 116 2.42 -4.45 4.91
CA LYS A 116 2.58 -5.64 4.05
C LYS A 116 1.89 -6.88 4.63
N PHE A 117 0.62 -6.77 4.99
CA PHE A 117 -0.16 -7.89 5.54
C PHE A 117 -0.55 -8.94 4.49
N GLY A 118 -0.54 -8.58 3.20
CA GLY A 118 -0.84 -9.51 2.11
C GLY A 118 -2.30 -9.97 2.18
N GLU A 119 -2.53 -11.26 1.89
CA GLU A 119 -3.86 -11.89 1.86
C GLU A 119 -4.58 -11.83 3.22
N ASN A 120 -3.84 -11.69 4.32
CA ASN A 120 -4.40 -11.60 5.67
C ASN A 120 -4.86 -10.17 6.04
N LEU A 121 -4.73 -9.19 5.14
CA LEU A 121 -5.05 -7.79 5.44
C LEU A 121 -6.47 -7.62 5.98
N GLU A 122 -7.45 -8.29 5.36
CA GLU A 122 -8.86 -8.11 5.72
C GLU A 122 -9.17 -8.65 7.12
N SER A 123 -8.76 -9.87 7.43
CA SER A 123 -8.96 -10.46 8.77
C SER A 123 -8.25 -9.66 9.86
N ILE A 124 -7.01 -9.22 9.61
CA ILE A 124 -6.26 -8.37 10.55
C ILE A 124 -6.96 -7.02 10.77
N LEU A 125 -7.56 -6.44 9.72
CA LEU A 125 -8.29 -5.19 9.83
C LEU A 125 -9.57 -5.36 10.65
N VAL A 126 -10.32 -6.45 10.50
CA VAL A 126 -11.51 -6.74 11.33
C VAL A 126 -11.11 -6.83 12.79
N ASP A 127 -10.17 -7.71 13.11
CA ASP A 127 -9.68 -7.91 14.49
C ASP A 127 -9.19 -6.60 15.09
N LYS A 128 -8.39 -5.86 14.33
CA LYS A 128 -7.81 -4.62 14.83
C LYS A 128 -8.84 -3.50 14.93
N PHE A 129 -9.80 -3.43 14.03
CA PHE A 129 -10.90 -2.47 14.10
C PHE A 129 -11.70 -2.67 15.38
N VAL A 130 -12.18 -3.90 15.62
CA VAL A 130 -12.95 -4.25 16.82
C VAL A 130 -12.12 -4.01 18.08
N THR A 131 -10.97 -4.68 18.21
CA THR A 131 -10.16 -4.58 19.43
C THR A 131 -9.64 -3.17 19.67
N GLY A 132 -9.44 -2.38 18.61
CA GLY A 132 -8.92 -1.01 18.68
C GLY A 132 -9.94 0.05 19.12
N LEU A 133 -11.24 -0.26 19.14
CA LEU A 133 -12.27 0.65 19.61
C LEU A 133 -12.09 1.01 21.08
N ARG A 134 -12.63 2.17 21.47
CA ARG A 134 -12.72 2.55 22.88
C ARG A 134 -13.67 1.61 23.62
N THR A 135 -13.34 1.31 24.87
CA THR A 135 -14.22 0.55 25.75
C THR A 135 -15.58 1.24 25.87
N GLY A 136 -16.65 0.46 25.73
CA GLY A 136 -18.02 0.93 25.88
C GLY A 136 -18.97 0.25 24.90
N GLN A 137 -20.19 0.79 24.81
CA GLN A 137 -21.32 0.14 24.16
C GLN A 137 -21.14 -0.19 22.67
N ILE A 138 -20.24 0.51 21.96
CA ILE A 138 -19.94 0.21 20.55
C ILE A 138 -19.07 -1.05 20.46
N LEU A 139 -18.02 -1.14 21.28
CA LEU A 139 -17.18 -2.33 21.36
C LEU A 139 -18.00 -3.54 21.83
N ASP A 140 -18.79 -3.37 22.89
CA ASP A 140 -19.62 -4.45 23.44
C ASP A 140 -20.55 -5.03 22.37
N ARG A 141 -21.19 -4.15 21.57
CA ARG A 141 -22.06 -4.57 20.47
C ARG A 141 -21.32 -5.40 19.41
N LEU A 142 -20.09 -5.02 19.03
CA LEU A 142 -19.32 -5.81 18.06
C LEU A 142 -18.83 -7.14 18.63
N CYS A 143 -18.53 -7.21 19.94
CA CYS A 143 -18.15 -8.45 20.60
C CYS A 143 -19.28 -9.49 20.69
N GLU A 144 -20.53 -9.09 20.44
CA GLU A 144 -21.68 -10.00 20.33
C GLU A 144 -21.76 -10.71 18.97
N GLU A 145 -21.02 -10.24 17.97
CA GLU A 145 -20.98 -10.82 16.62
C GLU A 145 -20.13 -12.09 16.57
N ASN A 146 -20.32 -12.88 15.51
CA ASN A 146 -19.55 -14.10 15.27
C ASN A 146 -18.25 -13.84 14.49
N GLU A 147 -17.41 -14.88 14.37
CA GLU A 147 -16.12 -14.81 13.66
C GLU A 147 -16.22 -14.55 12.15
N SER A 148 -17.42 -14.62 11.55
CA SER A 148 -17.62 -14.39 10.12
C SER A 148 -17.88 -12.92 9.76
N LEU A 149 -17.78 -12.02 10.75
CA LEU A 149 -17.98 -10.59 10.59
C LEU A 149 -16.98 -10.00 9.58
N THR A 150 -17.49 -9.35 8.53
CA THR A 150 -16.64 -8.62 7.58
C THR A 150 -16.32 -7.22 8.09
N LEU A 151 -15.27 -6.60 7.53
CA LEU A 151 -14.86 -5.25 7.93
C LEU A 151 -15.94 -4.19 7.65
N GLU A 152 -16.65 -4.33 6.54
CA GLU A 152 -17.76 -3.45 6.17
C GLU A 152 -18.94 -3.61 7.14
N GLN A 153 -19.33 -4.85 7.47
CA GLN A 153 -20.37 -5.12 8.45
C GLN A 153 -20.02 -4.57 9.83
N ALA A 154 -18.76 -4.76 10.27
CA ALA A 154 -18.28 -4.22 11.54
C ALA A 154 -18.38 -2.69 11.58
N LEU A 155 -18.01 -2.02 10.49
CA LEU A 155 -18.12 -0.56 10.37
C LEU A 155 -19.57 -0.10 10.45
N ASP A 156 -20.47 -0.71 9.69
CA ASP A 156 -21.89 -0.35 9.66
C ASP A 156 -22.55 -0.54 11.03
N LEU A 157 -22.30 -1.67 11.70
CA LEU A 157 -22.80 -1.92 13.05
C LEU A 157 -22.30 -0.87 14.05
N ALA A 158 -21.01 -0.54 13.99
CA ALA A 158 -20.40 0.44 14.88
C ALA A 158 -20.93 1.86 14.64
N VAL A 159 -21.09 2.28 13.38
CA VAL A 159 -21.65 3.59 13.02
C VAL A 159 -23.12 3.69 13.44
N ASN A 160 -23.93 2.67 13.17
CA ASN A 160 -25.33 2.64 13.58
C ASN A 160 -25.46 2.75 15.10
N LYS A 161 -24.61 2.05 15.86
CA LYS A 161 -24.59 2.13 17.31
C LYS A 161 -24.12 3.51 17.80
N GLU A 162 -23.09 4.09 17.18
CA GLU A 162 -22.62 5.45 17.48
C GLU A 162 -23.73 6.48 17.29
N CYS A 163 -24.42 6.47 16.15
CA CYS A 163 -25.56 7.35 15.88
C CYS A 163 -26.70 7.21 16.91
N ALA A 164 -27.04 5.97 17.30
CA ALA A 164 -28.06 5.71 18.29
C ALA A 164 -27.70 6.28 19.69
N LEU A 165 -26.41 6.28 20.04
CA LEU A 165 -25.93 6.84 21.31
C LEU A 165 -25.88 8.37 21.29
N SER A 166 -25.46 8.97 20.18
CA SER A 166 -25.46 10.43 20.02
C SER A 166 -26.87 11.04 20.03
N GLY A 167 -27.90 10.28 19.65
CA GLY A 167 -29.30 10.71 19.74
C GLY A 167 -29.94 10.60 21.13
N GLN A 168 -29.22 10.07 22.13
CA GLN A 168 -29.70 9.88 23.51
C GLN A 168 -29.08 10.89 24.51
N GLN A 169 -28.19 11.77 24.05
CA GLN A 169 -27.61 12.90 24.81
C GLN A 169 -28.35 14.19 24.55
#